data_AF-A0A8D0AXJ1-F1
#
_entry.id   AF-A0A8D0AXJ1-F1
#
_cell.length_a   1.000
_cell.length_b   1.000
_cell.length_c   1.000
_cell.angle_alpha   90.00
_cell.angle_beta   90.00
_cell.angle_gamma   90.00
#
_symmetry.space_group_name_H-M   'P 1'
#
loop_
_entity.id
_entity.type
_entity.pdbx_description
1 polymer ?
#
loop_
_entity_poly.entity_id
_entity_poly.type
_entity_poly.pdbx_seq_one_letter_code
_entity_poly.pdbx_strand_id
1 'polypeptide(L)'
;MAASCVRTVGSIFGKCGNCSSSLNTVTSQLSRQVLSRQICVSSALHRKNLAAAGPEKFTMEFIQKQVEEFNIGKRHLANMMGEDPENFTQEDVDRSIAYLFPSGLFEKKARPLMKCKLIVCPVFKAIQWGADGRPFHFLFYTGKQSYYSLMHETYSKTLKIEKYQDRLRTKGLFSQDVKQISLGTSRWLTKEELEALLVETISTHDYDRFIRLMERLLSMPYCATEQEFVLCYRRQLEALSSKQMVPMLERDDKGVAFSTAEGRRKTSNSSVVLRDCGSGRITINGADYLHYFPILQDREQLMFPLQFMGMLGRFELECTVSGGGRSSQAGALRLAVSRALLSFLSEREVETMRQAGLLTPDPRVRERKKPGQEGARKKFTWKKR
;
A
#
# COMPACT_ATOMS: atom_id res chain seq x y z
N MET A 1 28.29 25.04 -30.56
CA MET A 1 28.94 23.72 -30.67
C MET A 1 28.03 22.67 -30.03
N ALA A 2 27.81 21.57 -30.75
CA ALA A 2 27.06 20.35 -30.39
C ALA A 2 25.56 20.52 -30.03
N ALA A 3 24.71 20.49 -31.08
CA ALA A 3 23.28 20.24 -30.95
C ALA A 3 23.00 18.73 -31.11
N SER A 4 22.30 18.17 -30.14
CA SER A 4 21.86 16.78 -30.05
C SER A 4 20.69 16.49 -31.01
N CYS A 5 20.87 15.48 -31.85
CA CYS A 5 19.87 15.00 -32.80
C CYS A 5 18.93 13.99 -32.12
N VAL A 6 17.65 14.36 -31.99
CA VAL A 6 16.53 13.47 -31.64
C VAL A 6 15.74 13.22 -32.92
N ARG A 7 15.69 11.96 -33.38
CA ARG A 7 14.86 11.57 -34.54
C ARG A 7 13.45 11.20 -34.08
N THR A 8 12.50 12.05 -34.44
CA THR A 8 11.07 11.75 -34.51
C THR A 8 10.76 11.05 -35.83
N VAL A 9 10.13 9.87 -35.78
CA VAL A 9 9.58 9.20 -36.97
C VAL A 9 8.10 9.58 -37.08
N GLY A 10 7.80 10.46 -38.04
CA GLY A 10 6.44 10.78 -38.46
C GLY A 10 6.04 9.93 -39.67
N SER A 11 4.89 9.29 -39.57
CA SER A 11 4.20 8.55 -40.62
C SER A 11 3.54 9.49 -41.62
N ILE A 12 3.68 9.24 -42.92
CA ILE A 12 2.80 9.81 -43.95
C ILE A 12 2.43 8.72 -44.95
N PHE A 13 1.13 8.41 -44.94
CA PHE A 13 0.42 7.65 -45.98
C PHE A 13 0.38 8.45 -47.28
N GLY A 14 0.61 7.80 -48.42
CA GLY A 14 0.40 8.38 -49.74
C GLY A 14 0.06 7.30 -50.77
N LYS A 15 -1.24 7.12 -51.03
CA LYS A 15 -1.79 6.36 -52.16
C LYS A 15 -1.38 7.02 -53.47
N CYS A 16 -0.82 6.28 -54.42
CA CYS A 16 -0.71 6.73 -55.81
C CYS A 16 -1.66 5.90 -56.68
N GLY A 17 -2.66 6.59 -57.23
CA GLY A 17 -3.53 6.10 -58.28
C GLY A 17 -2.87 6.25 -59.66
N ASN A 18 -3.32 5.39 -60.56
CA ASN A 18 -2.94 5.33 -61.97
C ASN A 18 -3.28 6.63 -62.71
N CYS A 19 -2.36 7.11 -63.54
CA CYS A 19 -2.68 7.93 -64.71
C CYS A 19 -1.79 7.50 -65.88
N SER A 20 -2.44 6.98 -66.91
CA SER A 20 -1.96 6.77 -68.27
C SER A 20 -2.11 8.05 -69.09
N SER A 21 -1.11 8.41 -69.90
CA SER A 21 -1.34 9.02 -71.23
C SER A 21 -0.05 9.20 -72.03
N SER A 22 -0.15 8.82 -73.29
CA SER A 22 0.74 8.90 -74.43
C SER A 22 1.25 10.29 -74.82
N LEU A 23 2.46 10.40 -75.40
CA LEU A 23 2.72 10.81 -76.80
C LEU A 23 4.20 11.16 -77.06
N ASN A 24 4.74 10.51 -78.12
CA ASN A 24 5.83 10.82 -79.05
C ASN A 24 6.80 12.01 -78.81
N THR A 25 8.11 11.80 -78.93
CA THR A 25 8.95 12.15 -80.12
C THR A 25 10.48 11.99 -79.87
N VAL A 26 11.12 11.25 -80.79
CA VAL A 26 12.41 11.43 -81.51
C VAL A 26 13.67 11.99 -80.80
N THR A 27 14.78 11.21 -80.90
CA THR A 27 16.21 11.51 -81.23
C THR A 27 17.12 10.65 -80.34
N SER A 28 17.58 9.49 -80.82
CA SER A 28 18.87 9.26 -81.48
C SER A 28 20.10 9.32 -80.56
N GLN A 29 20.86 8.22 -80.63
CA GLN A 29 22.31 8.07 -80.47
C GLN A 29 22.90 7.56 -79.15
N LEU A 30 23.66 6.47 -79.35
CA LEU A 30 24.90 6.03 -78.70
C LEU A 30 24.81 4.94 -77.62
N SER A 31 25.06 3.75 -78.14
CA SER A 31 25.58 2.51 -77.54
C SER A 31 26.33 2.63 -76.21
N ARG A 32 25.82 1.89 -75.22
CA ARG A 32 26.63 1.15 -74.23
C ARG A 32 25.89 -0.15 -73.91
N GLN A 33 26.33 -1.27 -74.47
CA GLN A 33 25.88 -2.59 -74.01
C GLN A 33 26.50 -2.86 -72.64
N VAL A 34 25.77 -2.53 -71.57
CA VAL A 34 26.05 -3.03 -70.23
C VAL A 34 25.43 -4.42 -70.17
N LEU A 35 26.27 -5.46 -70.05
CA LEU A 35 25.81 -6.82 -69.72
C LEU A 35 25.18 -6.79 -68.32
N SER A 36 23.87 -6.59 -68.24
CA SER A 36 23.11 -6.71 -66.99
C SER A 36 23.07 -8.19 -66.60
N ARG A 37 23.84 -8.59 -65.58
CA ARG A 37 23.61 -9.86 -64.90
C ARG A 37 22.22 -9.80 -64.27
N GLN A 38 21.27 -10.57 -64.79
CA GLN A 38 19.98 -10.77 -64.12
C GLN A 38 20.25 -11.53 -62.82
N ILE A 39 20.18 -10.83 -61.68
CA ILE A 39 20.13 -11.47 -60.37
C ILE A 39 18.71 -12.04 -60.25
N CYS A 40 18.56 -13.36 -60.40
CA CYS A 40 17.31 -14.03 -60.06
C CYS A 40 17.03 -13.82 -58.56
N VAL A 41 16.12 -12.91 -58.22
CA VAL A 41 15.61 -12.78 -56.86
C VAL A 41 14.54 -13.86 -56.68
N SER A 42 14.89 -14.95 -56.02
CA SER A 42 13.92 -15.98 -55.61
C SER A 42 13.09 -15.46 -54.43
N SER A 43 11.94 -14.84 -54.72
CA SER A 43 10.97 -14.51 -53.69
C SER A 43 10.14 -15.74 -53.32
N ALA A 44 10.62 -16.56 -52.39
CA ALA A 44 9.84 -17.65 -51.83
C ALA A 44 8.82 -17.12 -50.82
N LEU A 45 7.53 -17.44 -50.98
CA LEU A 45 6.49 -17.11 -50.01
C LEU A 45 6.84 -17.72 -48.64
N HIS A 46 7.16 -16.87 -47.66
CA HIS A 46 7.34 -17.31 -46.29
C HIS A 46 6.00 -17.73 -45.69
N ARG A 47 5.97 -18.88 -45.01
CA ARG A 47 4.80 -19.34 -44.27
C ARG A 47 4.48 -18.30 -43.20
N LYS A 48 3.24 -17.83 -43.15
CA LYS A 48 2.80 -16.87 -42.12
C LYS A 48 3.01 -17.52 -40.75
N ASN A 49 3.67 -16.82 -39.84
CA ASN A 49 3.80 -17.27 -38.47
C ASN A 49 2.41 -17.43 -37.85
N LEU A 50 2.17 -18.57 -37.21
CA LEU A 50 1.01 -18.74 -36.35
C LEU A 50 1.16 -17.76 -35.19
N ALA A 51 0.06 -17.13 -34.79
CA ALA A 51 0.07 -16.28 -33.61
C ALA A 51 0.51 -17.14 -32.41
N ALA A 52 1.49 -16.64 -31.65
CA ALA A 52 1.85 -17.25 -30.38
C ALA A 52 0.61 -17.33 -29.47
N ALA A 53 0.60 -18.31 -28.55
CA ALA A 53 -0.49 -18.47 -27.61
C ALA A 53 -0.80 -17.13 -26.91
N GLY A 54 -2.07 -16.71 -27.00
CA GLY A 54 -2.55 -15.50 -26.34
C GLY A 54 -2.62 -15.65 -24.81
N PRO A 55 -3.11 -14.63 -24.09
CA PRO A 55 -3.29 -14.72 -22.65
C PRO A 55 -4.17 -15.92 -22.28
N GLU A 56 -3.79 -16.62 -21.20
CA GLU A 56 -4.56 -17.75 -20.68
C GLU A 56 -5.98 -17.31 -20.32
N LYS A 57 -6.97 -17.95 -20.94
CA LYS A 57 -8.38 -17.70 -20.67
C LYS A 57 -8.92 -18.82 -19.79
N PHE A 58 -9.40 -18.47 -18.61
CA PHE A 58 -10.06 -19.41 -17.71
C PHE A 58 -11.55 -19.48 -18.06
N THR A 59 -12.04 -20.66 -18.43
CA THR A 59 -13.48 -20.90 -18.63
C THR A 59 -14.14 -21.18 -17.28
N MET A 60 -15.47 -21.02 -17.21
CA MET A 60 -16.24 -21.39 -16.01
C MET A 60 -16.06 -22.87 -15.67
N GLU A 61 -16.05 -23.73 -16.68
CA GLU A 61 -15.83 -25.17 -16.51
C GLU A 61 -14.45 -25.48 -15.91
N PHE A 62 -13.41 -24.74 -16.34
CA PHE A 62 -12.07 -24.89 -15.76
C PHE A 62 -12.07 -24.51 -14.28
N ILE A 63 -12.72 -23.41 -13.91
CA ILE A 63 -12.82 -23.00 -12.50
C ILE A 63 -13.53 -24.07 -11.67
N GLN A 64 -14.65 -24.60 -12.16
CA GLN A 64 -15.41 -25.63 -11.45
C GLN A 64 -14.56 -26.87 -11.18
N LYS A 65 -13.85 -27.38 -12.21
CA LYS A 65 -12.93 -28.51 -12.04
C LYS A 65 -11.83 -28.22 -11.01
N GLN A 66 -11.25 -27.03 -11.04
CA GLN A 66 -10.21 -26.63 -10.08
C GLN A 66 -10.75 -26.51 -8.64
N VAL A 67 -12.02 -26.14 -8.46
CA VAL A 67 -12.67 -26.10 -7.15
C VAL A 67 -12.86 -27.52 -6.62
N GLU A 68 -13.30 -28.46 -7.47
CA GLU A 68 -13.42 -29.88 -7.11
C GLU A 68 -12.07 -30.49 -6.72
N GLU A 69 -11.03 -30.27 -7.54
CA GLU A 69 -9.66 -30.70 -7.25
C GLU A 69 -9.13 -30.13 -5.94
N PHE A 70 -9.40 -28.84 -5.66
CA PHE A 70 -9.04 -28.21 -4.40
C PHE A 70 -9.72 -28.87 -3.20
N ASN A 71 -11.03 -29.17 -3.30
CA ASN A 71 -11.78 -29.82 -2.23
C ASN A 71 -11.27 -31.24 -1.94
N ILE A 72 -10.94 -31.99 -2.99
CA ILE A 72 -10.34 -33.33 -2.87
C ILE A 72 -8.95 -33.23 -2.23
N GLY A 73 -8.11 -32.32 -2.73
CA GLY A 73 -6.78 -32.06 -2.19
C GLY A 73 -6.82 -31.63 -0.72
N LYS A 74 -7.81 -30.83 -0.33
CA LYS A 74 -7.99 -30.36 1.05
C LYS A 74 -8.23 -31.54 2.00
N ARG A 75 -9.07 -32.51 1.61
CA ARG A 75 -9.31 -33.74 2.38
C ARG A 75 -8.06 -34.61 2.49
N HIS A 76 -7.29 -34.73 1.40
CA HIS A 76 -6.01 -35.44 1.44
C HIS A 76 -5.00 -34.78 2.36
N LEU A 77 -4.92 -33.46 2.35
CA LEU A 77 -4.04 -32.69 3.22
C LEU A 77 -4.41 -32.89 4.69
N ALA A 78 -5.70 -32.82 5.04
CA ALA A 78 -6.17 -33.11 6.39
C ALA A 78 -5.79 -34.53 6.84
N ASN A 79 -5.99 -35.53 5.97
CA ASN A 79 -5.60 -36.93 6.25
C ASN A 79 -4.08 -37.09 6.47
N MET A 80 -3.24 -36.42 5.67
CA MET A 80 -1.78 -36.45 5.85
C MET A 80 -1.34 -35.84 7.19
N MET A 81 -2.06 -34.81 7.65
CA MET A 81 -1.76 -34.12 8.91
C MET A 81 -2.44 -34.76 10.13
N GLY A 82 -3.35 -35.72 9.91
CA GLY A 82 -4.13 -36.36 10.97
C GLY A 82 -5.23 -35.47 11.56
N GLU A 83 -5.72 -34.49 10.80
CA GLU A 83 -6.77 -33.54 11.21
C GLU A 83 -8.14 -33.93 10.62
N ASP A 84 -9.22 -33.42 11.23
CA ASP A 84 -10.59 -33.63 10.72
C ASP A 84 -10.85 -32.82 9.44
N PRO A 85 -11.22 -33.44 8.30
CA PRO A 85 -11.40 -32.73 7.02
C PRO A 85 -12.49 -31.65 7.03
N GLU A 86 -13.52 -31.79 7.86
CA GLU A 86 -14.66 -30.87 7.88
C GLU A 86 -14.34 -29.57 8.62
N ASN A 87 -13.60 -29.65 9.73
CA ASN A 87 -13.16 -28.48 10.50
C ASN A 87 -11.85 -27.86 9.98
N PHE A 88 -11.28 -28.39 8.89
CA PHE A 88 -9.99 -27.94 8.37
C PHE A 88 -10.12 -26.54 7.74
N THR A 89 -9.55 -25.50 8.35
CA THR A 89 -9.65 -24.12 7.87
C THR A 89 -8.56 -23.77 6.85
N GLN A 90 -8.67 -22.62 6.18
CA GLN A 90 -7.61 -22.17 5.26
C GLN A 90 -6.29 -21.85 5.99
N GLU A 91 -6.34 -21.47 7.26
CA GLU A 91 -5.15 -21.21 8.07
C GLU A 91 -4.39 -22.51 8.36
N ASP A 92 -5.12 -23.60 8.58
CA ASP A 92 -4.55 -24.93 8.77
C ASP A 92 -3.91 -25.43 7.46
N VAL A 93 -4.58 -25.23 6.32
CA VAL A 93 -4.00 -25.48 4.98
C VAL A 93 -2.69 -24.73 4.80
N ASP A 94 -2.67 -23.42 5.05
CA ASP A 94 -1.48 -22.58 4.86
C ASP A 94 -0.33 -23.02 5.80
N ARG A 95 -0.65 -23.45 7.03
CA ARG A 95 0.32 -24.00 8.00
C ARG A 95 0.88 -25.36 7.54
N SER A 96 0.02 -26.27 7.11
CA SER A 96 0.41 -27.60 6.62
C SER A 96 1.29 -27.49 5.37
N ILE A 97 0.94 -26.61 4.42
CA ILE A 97 1.75 -26.37 3.22
C ILE A 97 3.11 -25.77 3.59
N ALA A 98 3.17 -24.84 4.54
CA ALA A 98 4.44 -24.28 5.00
C ALA A 98 5.35 -25.34 5.68
N TYR A 99 4.76 -26.33 6.33
CA TYR A 99 5.47 -27.46 6.94
C TYR A 99 5.96 -28.48 5.89
N LEU A 100 5.08 -28.91 4.99
CA LEU A 100 5.39 -29.93 3.97
C LEU A 100 6.34 -29.39 2.88
N PHE A 101 6.19 -28.11 2.51
CA PHE A 101 6.97 -27.45 1.46
C PHE A 101 7.64 -26.18 2.00
N PRO A 102 8.65 -26.31 2.88
CA PRO A 102 9.29 -25.17 3.52
C PRO A 102 10.07 -24.35 2.48
N SER A 103 9.58 -23.13 2.22
CA SER A 103 10.21 -22.19 1.28
C SER A 103 10.78 -20.97 2.00
N GLY A 104 12.09 -20.77 1.85
CA GLY A 104 12.82 -19.62 2.39
C GLY A 104 12.73 -18.35 1.54
N LEU A 105 11.86 -18.31 0.53
CA LEU A 105 11.72 -17.14 -0.34
C LEU A 105 11.20 -15.92 0.42
N PHE A 106 11.83 -14.76 0.24
CA PHE A 106 11.39 -13.51 0.86
C PHE A 106 10.02 -13.06 0.33
N GLU A 107 9.80 -13.24 -0.98
CA GLU A 107 8.54 -12.89 -1.64
C GLU A 107 7.44 -13.89 -1.26
N LYS A 108 6.49 -13.49 -0.40
CA LYS A 108 5.44 -14.39 0.08
C LYS A 108 4.56 -14.95 -1.04
N LYS A 109 4.36 -14.19 -2.12
CA LYS A 109 3.55 -14.59 -3.29
C LYS A 109 4.21 -15.69 -4.14
N ALA A 110 5.53 -15.86 -4.05
CA ALA A 110 6.28 -16.88 -4.79
C ALA A 110 6.42 -18.19 -4.00
N ARG A 111 5.96 -18.22 -2.75
CA ARG A 111 5.97 -19.44 -1.94
C ARG A 111 4.89 -20.42 -2.43
N PRO A 112 5.06 -21.73 -2.18
CA PRO A 112 3.99 -22.70 -2.38
C PRO A 112 2.73 -22.25 -1.63
N LEU A 113 1.59 -22.24 -2.33
CA LEU A 113 0.30 -21.87 -1.77
C LEU A 113 -0.79 -22.75 -2.36
N MET A 114 -1.72 -23.17 -1.52
CA MET A 114 -2.89 -23.94 -1.90
C MET A 114 -4.14 -23.17 -1.46
N LYS A 115 -4.78 -22.49 -2.40
CA LYS A 115 -5.98 -21.66 -2.15
C LYS A 115 -7.05 -21.98 -3.17
N CYS A 116 -8.31 -21.78 -2.78
CA CYS A 116 -9.43 -21.95 -3.69
C CYS A 116 -9.29 -21.04 -4.92
N LYS A 117 -9.51 -21.60 -6.12
CA LYS A 117 -9.27 -20.92 -7.40
C LYS A 117 -10.09 -19.65 -7.59
N LEU A 118 -11.27 -19.57 -6.96
CA LEU A 118 -12.12 -18.36 -6.94
C LEU A 118 -11.43 -17.15 -6.30
N ILE A 119 -10.48 -17.37 -5.39
CA ILE A 119 -9.72 -16.32 -4.70
C ILE A 119 -8.42 -16.01 -5.46
N VAL A 120 -7.84 -17.01 -6.13
CA VAL A 120 -6.53 -16.90 -6.79
C VAL A 120 -6.65 -16.30 -8.19
N CYS A 121 -7.68 -16.66 -8.95
CA CYS A 121 -7.86 -16.16 -10.30
C CYS A 121 -8.37 -14.71 -10.28
N PRO A 122 -7.91 -13.87 -11.23
CA PRO A 122 -8.53 -12.58 -11.44
C PRO A 122 -10.00 -12.79 -11.84
N VAL A 123 -10.89 -11.98 -11.26
CA VAL A 123 -12.29 -11.95 -11.69
C VAL A 123 -12.32 -11.46 -13.13
N PHE A 124 -13.07 -12.14 -13.99
CA PHE A 124 -13.25 -11.76 -15.37
C PHE A 124 -14.72 -11.50 -15.67
N LYS A 125 -14.94 -10.72 -16.72
CA LYS A 125 -16.30 -10.48 -17.22
C LYS A 125 -16.86 -11.76 -17.82
N ALA A 126 -18.10 -12.06 -17.48
CA ALA A 126 -18.88 -13.06 -18.19
C ALA A 126 -19.07 -12.66 -19.66
N ILE A 127 -19.50 -13.63 -20.47
CA ILE A 127 -19.93 -13.39 -21.84
C ILE A 127 -21.06 -12.33 -21.82
N GLN A 128 -20.94 -11.30 -22.66
CA GLN A 128 -21.80 -10.11 -22.60
C GLN A 128 -23.00 -10.15 -23.57
N TRP A 129 -23.11 -11.21 -24.38
CA TRP A 129 -24.18 -11.41 -25.37
C TRP A 129 -24.64 -12.86 -25.41
N GLY A 130 -25.88 -13.08 -25.84
CA GLY A 130 -26.43 -14.42 -26.04
C GLY A 130 -25.95 -15.08 -27.34
N ALA A 131 -26.45 -16.30 -27.59
CA ALA A 131 -26.21 -17.00 -28.86
C ALA A 131 -26.83 -16.26 -30.07
N ASP A 132 -27.84 -15.42 -29.83
CA ASP A 132 -28.46 -14.50 -30.78
C ASP A 132 -27.57 -13.31 -31.16
N GLY A 133 -26.46 -13.09 -30.43
CA GLY A 133 -25.55 -11.98 -30.63
C GLY A 133 -26.03 -10.65 -30.04
N ARG A 134 -27.16 -10.65 -29.31
CA ARG A 134 -27.68 -9.42 -28.67
C ARG A 134 -26.95 -9.20 -27.33
N PRO A 135 -26.40 -8.00 -27.08
CA PRO A 135 -25.81 -7.68 -25.78
C PRO A 135 -26.85 -7.65 -24.66
N PHE A 136 -26.49 -8.15 -23.48
CA PHE A 136 -27.37 -8.16 -22.29
C PHE A 136 -27.58 -6.76 -21.71
N HIS A 137 -26.56 -5.90 -21.77
CA HIS A 137 -26.59 -4.57 -21.19
C HIS A 137 -26.78 -3.49 -22.26
N PHE A 138 -27.64 -2.50 -22.00
CA PHE A 138 -27.95 -1.44 -22.97
C PHE A 138 -26.76 -0.50 -23.25
N LEU A 139 -25.89 -0.27 -22.26
CA LEU A 139 -24.64 0.51 -22.43
C LEU A 139 -23.46 -0.32 -22.97
N PHE A 140 -23.68 -1.53 -23.48
CA PHE A 140 -22.60 -2.39 -23.97
C PHE A 140 -21.68 -1.68 -24.99
N TYR A 141 -22.28 -0.96 -25.95
CA TYR A 141 -21.53 -0.28 -27.02
C TYR A 141 -20.71 0.94 -26.56
N THR A 142 -20.80 1.33 -25.28
CA THR A 142 -19.90 2.34 -24.71
C THR A 142 -18.50 1.80 -24.43
N GLY A 143 -18.33 0.47 -24.42
CA GLY A 143 -17.08 -0.22 -24.07
C GLY A 143 -16.80 -0.33 -22.56
N LYS A 144 -17.39 0.55 -21.74
CA LYS A 144 -17.27 0.59 -20.27
C LYS A 144 -18.65 0.56 -19.62
N GLN A 145 -19.38 -0.53 -19.88
CA GLN A 145 -20.78 -0.63 -19.49
C GLN A 145 -20.99 -0.53 -17.97
N SER A 146 -20.11 -1.15 -17.17
CA SER A 146 -20.26 -1.17 -15.71
C SER A 146 -20.02 0.22 -15.12
N TYR A 147 -18.96 0.90 -15.58
CA TYR A 147 -18.67 2.27 -15.16
C TYR A 147 -19.77 3.26 -15.54
N TYR A 148 -20.27 3.23 -16.78
CA TYR A 148 -21.34 4.14 -17.18
C TYR A 148 -22.69 3.79 -16.55
N SER A 149 -22.96 2.51 -16.22
CA SER A 149 -24.13 2.13 -15.41
C SER A 149 -24.05 2.78 -14.04
N LEU A 150 -22.90 2.68 -13.37
CA LEU A 150 -22.65 3.32 -12.08
C LEU A 150 -22.85 4.83 -12.13
N MET A 151 -22.31 5.50 -13.16
CA MET A 151 -22.49 6.93 -13.36
C MET A 151 -23.96 7.30 -13.59
N HIS A 152 -24.68 6.50 -14.38
CA HIS A 152 -26.09 6.69 -14.65
C HIS A 152 -26.96 6.48 -13.41
N GLU A 153 -26.69 5.45 -12.61
CA GLU A 153 -27.36 5.17 -11.35
C GLU A 153 -27.14 6.30 -10.35
N THR A 154 -25.88 6.75 -10.20
CA THR A 154 -25.55 7.83 -9.27
C THR A 154 -26.25 9.13 -9.68
N TYR A 155 -26.24 9.47 -10.97
CA TYR A 155 -26.98 10.63 -11.48
C TYR A 155 -28.50 10.48 -11.28
N SER A 156 -29.03 9.27 -11.44
CA SER A 156 -30.44 8.98 -11.19
C SER A 156 -30.80 9.18 -9.71
N LYS A 157 -29.90 8.85 -8.77
CA LYS A 157 -30.08 9.16 -7.35
C LYS A 157 -30.07 10.67 -7.09
N THR A 158 -29.16 11.41 -7.73
CA THR A 158 -29.14 12.88 -7.68
C THR A 158 -30.48 13.48 -8.11
N LEU A 159 -31.00 13.06 -9.26
CA LEU A 159 -32.27 13.54 -9.77
C LEU A 159 -33.46 13.15 -8.88
N LYS A 160 -33.43 11.96 -8.25
CA LYS A 160 -34.46 11.54 -7.29
C LYS A 160 -34.50 12.47 -6.08
N ILE A 161 -33.34 12.87 -5.57
CA ILE A 161 -33.22 13.83 -4.46
C ILE A 161 -33.73 15.21 -4.90
N GLU A 162 -33.33 15.72 -6.07
CA GLU A 162 -33.82 17.00 -6.61
C GLU A 162 -35.36 17.00 -6.72
N LYS A 163 -35.95 15.95 -7.30
CA LYS A 163 -37.42 15.80 -7.37
C LYS A 163 -38.09 15.73 -6.00
N TYR A 164 -37.44 15.10 -5.03
CA TYR A 164 -37.94 15.04 -3.66
C TYR A 164 -37.92 16.42 -2.99
N GLN A 165 -36.85 17.18 -3.18
CA GLN A 165 -36.74 18.57 -2.72
C GLN A 165 -37.83 19.45 -3.32
N ASP A 166 -38.07 19.35 -4.63
CA ASP A 166 -39.11 20.14 -5.31
C ASP A 166 -40.50 19.82 -4.76
N ARG A 167 -40.81 18.54 -4.50
CA ARG A 167 -42.07 18.15 -3.84
C ARG A 167 -42.22 18.75 -2.45
N LEU A 168 -41.15 18.84 -1.67
CA LEU A 168 -41.18 19.46 -0.35
C LEU A 168 -41.35 20.98 -0.45
N ARG A 169 -40.73 21.63 -1.44
CA ARG A 169 -40.90 23.06 -1.71
C ARG A 169 -42.35 23.39 -2.07
N THR A 170 -42.98 22.61 -2.94
CA THR A 170 -44.40 22.79 -3.29
C THR A 170 -45.31 22.67 -2.07
N LYS A 171 -44.94 21.85 -1.08
CA LYS A 171 -45.67 21.69 0.18
C LYS A 171 -45.30 22.71 1.27
N GLY A 172 -44.32 23.58 1.03
CA GLY A 172 -43.79 24.51 2.05
C GLY A 172 -43.03 23.84 3.21
N LEU A 173 -42.64 22.57 3.07
CA LEU A 173 -41.99 21.77 4.12
C LEU A 173 -40.47 21.60 3.90
N PHE A 174 -39.90 22.34 2.94
CA PHE A 174 -38.48 22.28 2.65
C PHE A 174 -37.68 22.93 3.77
N SER A 175 -36.71 22.17 4.31
CA SER A 175 -35.73 22.68 5.28
C SER A 175 -34.33 22.38 4.77
N GLN A 176 -33.41 23.32 5.01
CA GLN A 176 -32.02 23.20 4.62
C GLN A 176 -31.18 22.52 5.72
N ASP A 177 -31.63 22.60 6.98
CA ASP A 177 -30.95 22.09 8.16
C ASP A 177 -31.28 20.61 8.41
N VAL A 178 -31.06 19.78 7.40
CA VAL A 178 -31.28 18.34 7.48
C VAL A 178 -29.99 17.64 7.91
N LYS A 179 -30.11 16.62 8.75
CA LYS A 179 -28.97 15.77 9.16
C LYS A 179 -28.23 15.23 7.94
N GLN A 180 -26.96 15.60 7.83
CA GLN A 180 -26.03 15.07 6.84
C GLN A 180 -25.47 13.71 7.28
N ILE A 181 -24.98 12.92 6.33
CA ILE A 181 -24.36 11.62 6.60
C ILE A 181 -23.03 11.84 7.33
N SER A 182 -22.85 11.20 8.49
CA SER A 182 -21.59 11.25 9.23
C SER A 182 -20.54 10.34 8.57
N LEU A 183 -19.56 10.94 7.88
CA LEU A 183 -18.57 10.21 7.07
C LEU A 183 -17.15 10.21 7.66
N GLY A 184 -16.95 10.80 8.84
CA GLY A 184 -15.61 11.17 9.35
C GLY A 184 -14.60 10.02 9.50
N THR A 185 -15.07 8.77 9.70
CA THR A 185 -14.20 7.59 9.85
C THR A 185 -14.08 6.76 8.56
N SER A 186 -14.56 7.26 7.43
CA SER A 186 -14.61 6.52 6.17
C SER A 186 -13.86 7.23 5.06
N ARG A 187 -13.21 6.45 4.18
CA ARG A 187 -12.62 6.94 2.93
C ARG A 187 -13.40 6.42 1.73
N TRP A 188 -13.26 7.11 0.59
CA TRP A 188 -13.67 6.57 -0.70
C TRP A 188 -12.84 5.34 -1.08
N LEU A 189 -13.43 4.44 -1.87
CA LEU A 189 -12.70 3.37 -2.55
C LEU A 189 -11.57 3.97 -3.39
N THR A 190 -10.40 3.33 -3.41
CA THR A 190 -9.34 3.72 -4.34
C THR A 190 -9.71 3.35 -5.78
N LYS A 191 -8.98 3.91 -6.74
CA LYS A 191 -9.14 3.55 -8.16
C LYS A 191 -9.03 2.04 -8.39
N GLU A 192 -8.00 1.41 -7.82
CA GLU A 192 -7.76 -0.04 -7.96
C GLU A 192 -8.90 -0.87 -7.36
N GLU A 193 -9.42 -0.46 -6.20
CA GLU A 193 -10.57 -1.11 -5.57
C GLU A 193 -11.83 -0.96 -6.44
N LEU A 194 -12.05 0.19 -7.07
CA LEU A 194 -13.18 0.42 -7.97
C LEU A 194 -13.05 -0.39 -9.28
N GLU A 195 -11.86 -0.47 -9.86
CA GLU A 195 -11.59 -1.31 -11.03
C GLU A 195 -11.84 -2.80 -10.72
N ALA A 196 -11.44 -3.26 -9.53
CA ALA A 196 -11.72 -4.62 -9.08
C ALA A 196 -13.21 -4.89 -8.89
N LEU A 197 -13.97 -3.93 -8.35
CA LEU A 197 -15.43 -4.04 -8.19
C LEU A 197 -16.17 -4.08 -9.52
N LEU A 198 -15.78 -3.24 -10.48
CA LEU A 198 -16.45 -3.15 -11.79
C LEU A 198 -15.92 -4.17 -12.81
N VAL A 199 -14.78 -4.80 -12.53
CA VAL A 199 -14.05 -5.68 -13.45
C VAL A 199 -13.77 -4.95 -14.78
N GLU A 200 -13.44 -3.66 -14.67
CA GLU A 200 -13.24 -2.74 -15.79
C GLU A 200 -12.01 -1.87 -15.54
N THR A 201 -11.28 -1.56 -16.61
CA THR A 201 -10.17 -0.61 -16.53
C THR A 201 -10.72 0.82 -16.62
N ILE A 202 -10.28 1.67 -15.70
CA ILE A 202 -10.81 3.02 -15.52
C ILE A 202 -9.66 4.02 -15.68
N SER A 203 -9.93 5.17 -16.30
CA SER A 203 -8.95 6.25 -16.35
C SER A 203 -8.92 7.01 -15.03
N THR A 204 -7.80 7.66 -14.68
CA THR A 204 -7.77 8.56 -13.51
C THR A 204 -8.82 9.66 -13.62
N HIS A 205 -9.02 10.21 -14.83
CA HIS A 205 -10.05 11.22 -15.10
C HIS A 205 -11.47 10.70 -14.85
N ASP A 206 -11.74 9.45 -15.23
CA ASP A 206 -13.05 8.82 -15.04
C ASP A 206 -13.33 8.63 -13.55
N TYR A 207 -12.34 8.15 -12.80
CA TYR A 207 -12.41 8.04 -11.35
C TYR A 207 -12.67 9.40 -10.67
N ASP A 208 -11.94 10.46 -11.05
CA ASP A 208 -12.17 11.79 -10.51
C ASP A 208 -13.59 12.31 -10.81
N ARG A 209 -14.13 12.01 -11.99
CA ARG A 209 -15.49 12.38 -12.36
C ARG A 209 -16.52 11.67 -11.49
N PHE A 210 -16.31 10.39 -11.22
CA PHE A 210 -17.15 9.61 -10.31
C PHE A 210 -17.14 10.20 -8.89
N ILE A 211 -15.96 10.50 -8.35
CA ILE A 211 -15.83 11.10 -7.01
C ILE A 211 -16.52 12.46 -6.94
N ARG A 212 -16.33 13.33 -7.93
CA ARG A 212 -17.03 14.63 -7.99
C ARG A 212 -18.56 14.48 -7.99
N LEU A 213 -19.08 13.46 -8.66
CA LEU A 213 -20.51 13.21 -8.72
C LEU A 213 -21.03 12.70 -7.36
N MET A 214 -20.27 11.83 -6.70
CA MET A 214 -20.57 11.37 -5.34
C MET A 214 -20.48 12.49 -4.30
N GLU A 215 -19.49 13.37 -4.38
CA GLU A 215 -19.38 14.56 -3.52
C GLU A 215 -20.53 15.53 -3.77
N ARG A 216 -20.94 15.70 -5.02
CA ARG A 216 -22.16 16.45 -5.37
C ARG A 216 -23.41 15.82 -4.77
N LEU A 217 -23.52 14.48 -4.77
CA LEU A 217 -24.65 13.78 -4.14
C LEU A 217 -24.71 14.09 -2.62
N LEU A 218 -23.55 14.11 -1.96
CA LEU A 218 -23.42 14.38 -0.53
C LEU A 218 -23.68 15.84 -0.15
N SER A 219 -23.40 16.79 -1.04
CA SER A 219 -23.63 18.22 -0.76
C SER A 219 -25.10 18.62 -0.79
N MET A 220 -25.99 17.77 -1.35
CA MET A 220 -27.41 18.06 -1.42
C MET A 220 -28.15 17.80 -0.10
N PRO A 221 -29.19 18.61 0.23
CA PRO A 221 -30.05 18.32 1.36
C PRO A 221 -30.85 17.02 1.13
N TYR A 222 -31.15 16.30 2.22
CA TYR A 222 -31.82 15.00 2.22
C TYR A 222 -31.02 13.82 1.63
N CYS A 223 -29.69 13.95 1.52
CA CYS A 223 -28.80 12.87 1.05
C CYS A 223 -28.91 11.57 1.87
N ALA A 224 -29.30 11.65 3.15
CA ALA A 224 -29.47 10.49 4.03
C ALA A 224 -30.37 9.38 3.45
N THR A 225 -31.32 9.73 2.57
CA THR A 225 -32.17 8.77 1.85
C THR A 225 -31.35 7.75 1.04
N GLU A 226 -30.18 8.15 0.54
CA GLU A 226 -29.31 7.36 -0.33
C GLU A 226 -28.02 6.94 0.37
N GLN A 227 -28.05 6.85 1.71
CA GLN A 227 -26.89 6.49 2.53
C GLN A 227 -26.35 5.10 2.19
N GLU A 228 -27.21 4.10 2.02
CA GLU A 228 -26.80 2.73 1.70
C GLU A 228 -25.97 2.68 0.41
N PHE A 229 -26.43 3.40 -0.62
CA PHE A 229 -25.75 3.48 -1.89
C PHE A 229 -24.35 4.10 -1.75
N VAL A 230 -24.22 5.19 -0.98
CA VAL A 230 -22.91 5.82 -0.72
C VAL A 230 -22.00 4.88 0.08
N LEU A 231 -22.53 4.18 1.08
CA LEU A 231 -21.74 3.30 1.94
C LEU A 231 -21.16 2.10 1.18
N CYS A 232 -21.82 1.60 0.14
CA CYS A 232 -21.26 0.59 -0.76
C CYS A 232 -19.93 1.01 -1.38
N TYR A 233 -19.72 2.32 -1.56
CA TYR A 233 -18.50 2.89 -2.15
C TYR A 233 -17.52 3.49 -1.13
N ARG A 234 -17.75 3.24 0.16
CA ARG A 234 -16.91 3.69 1.26
C ARG A 234 -16.21 2.52 1.92
N ARG A 235 -15.01 2.77 2.44
CA ARG A 235 -14.27 1.84 3.30
C ARG A 235 -14.04 2.49 4.65
N GLN A 236 -14.28 1.74 5.72
CA GLN A 236 -14.03 2.20 7.07
C GLN A 236 -12.52 2.27 7.31
N LEU A 237 -12.06 3.38 7.86
CA LEU A 237 -10.69 3.55 8.29
C LEU A 237 -10.57 3.07 9.74
N GLU A 238 -9.74 2.07 9.94
CA GLU A 238 -9.31 1.68 11.29
C GLU A 238 -8.37 2.77 11.80
N ALA A 239 -8.88 3.64 12.69
CA ALA A 239 -8.04 4.61 13.37
C ALA A 239 -7.18 3.86 14.40
N LEU A 240 -5.90 3.64 14.08
CA LEU A 240 -4.93 3.23 15.08
C LEU A 240 -4.80 4.37 16.10
N SER A 241 -5.42 4.18 17.26
CA SER A 241 -5.27 5.10 18.38
C SER A 241 -3.78 5.19 18.73
N SER A 242 -3.21 6.38 18.69
CA SER A 242 -1.81 6.63 19.08
C SER A 242 -1.59 6.54 20.59
N LYS A 243 -2.52 5.96 21.34
CA LYS A 243 -2.37 5.73 22.78
C LYS A 243 -1.17 4.82 23.00
N GLN A 244 -0.16 5.38 23.66
CA GLN A 244 1.02 4.64 24.06
C GLN A 244 0.59 3.54 25.04
N MET A 245 1.06 2.30 24.84
CA MET A 245 0.86 1.24 25.82
C MET A 245 1.61 1.62 27.10
N VAL A 246 0.87 1.79 28.19
CA VAL A 246 1.42 2.11 29.52
C VAL A 246 1.86 0.80 30.17
N PRO A 247 3.11 0.68 30.67
CA PRO A 247 3.53 -0.52 31.38
C PRO A 247 2.73 -0.69 32.67
N MET A 248 2.44 -1.94 33.04
CA MET A 248 1.77 -2.23 34.30
C MET A 248 2.67 -1.87 35.49
N LEU A 249 2.07 -1.33 36.55
CA LEU A 249 2.77 -1.00 37.79
C LEU A 249 2.88 -2.25 38.66
N GLU A 250 4.10 -2.67 38.95
CA GLU A 250 4.41 -3.80 39.82
C GLU A 250 4.78 -3.29 41.22
N ARG A 251 4.81 -4.20 42.21
CA ARG A 251 5.21 -3.87 43.59
C ARG A 251 6.32 -4.80 44.04
N ASP A 252 7.38 -4.23 44.61
CA ASP A 252 8.49 -4.97 45.20
C ASP A 252 8.08 -5.66 46.51
N ASP A 253 8.94 -6.55 47.04
CA ASP A 253 8.79 -7.17 48.36
C ASP A 253 8.63 -6.14 49.50
N LYS A 254 9.18 -4.93 49.31
CA LYS A 254 9.07 -3.80 50.24
C LYS A 254 7.75 -3.01 50.08
N GLY A 255 6.87 -3.43 49.17
CA GLY A 255 5.61 -2.76 48.84
C GLY A 255 5.75 -1.50 47.99
N VAL A 256 6.95 -1.18 47.52
CA VAL A 256 7.22 0.01 46.68
C VAL A 256 6.77 -0.28 45.26
N ALA A 257 6.02 0.65 44.69
CA ALA A 257 5.58 0.57 43.30
C ALA A 257 6.74 0.85 42.33
N PHE A 258 6.92 -0.02 41.35
CA PHE A 258 7.93 0.15 40.31
C PHE A 258 7.39 -0.17 38.92
N SER A 259 8.04 0.42 37.91
CA SER A 259 7.76 0.17 36.51
C SER A 259 9.06 -0.18 35.78
N THR A 260 9.01 -1.16 34.90
CA THR A 260 10.15 -1.58 34.08
C THR A 260 9.91 -1.19 32.63
N ALA A 261 10.92 -0.61 31.98
CA ALA A 261 10.85 -0.31 30.56
C ALA A 261 12.19 -0.42 29.85
N GLU A 262 12.11 -0.70 28.54
CA GLU A 262 13.26 -0.85 27.68
C GLU A 262 13.42 0.32 26.70
N GLY A 263 14.67 0.63 26.38
CA GLY A 263 15.07 1.67 25.45
C GLY A 263 16.16 1.18 24.51
N ARG A 264 16.13 1.65 23.27
CA ARG A 264 17.15 1.35 22.27
C ARG A 264 17.54 2.60 21.50
N ARG A 265 18.84 2.79 21.31
CA ARG A 265 19.39 3.84 20.43
C ARG A 265 20.64 3.35 19.73
N LYS A 266 20.65 3.40 18.40
CA LYS A 266 21.72 2.82 17.57
C LYS A 266 21.94 1.34 17.93
N THR A 267 23.08 1.02 18.54
CA THR A 267 23.47 -0.33 18.98
C THR A 267 23.43 -0.49 20.50
N SER A 268 23.00 0.54 21.24
CA SER A 268 22.83 0.48 22.69
C SER A 268 21.42 0.05 23.05
N ASN A 269 21.32 -0.94 23.94
CA ASN A 269 20.08 -1.39 24.56
C ASN A 269 20.15 -1.06 26.06
N SER A 270 19.03 -0.64 26.64
CA SER A 270 18.93 -0.32 28.05
C SER A 270 17.63 -0.84 28.64
N SER A 271 17.68 -1.31 29.88
CA SER A 271 16.53 -1.61 30.72
C SER A 271 16.60 -0.75 31.98
N VAL A 272 15.48 -0.19 32.39
CA VAL A 272 15.38 0.69 33.56
C VAL A 272 14.24 0.22 34.44
N VAL A 273 14.53 0.06 35.72
CA VAL A 273 13.55 -0.12 36.79
C VAL A 273 13.43 1.22 37.51
N LEU A 274 12.21 1.77 37.50
CA LEU A 274 11.90 3.07 38.10
C LEU A 274 11.00 2.84 39.32
N ARG A 275 11.48 3.19 40.51
CA ARG A 275 10.80 2.97 41.79
C ARG A 275 10.35 4.30 42.41
N ASP A 276 9.14 4.35 42.96
CA ASP A 276 8.60 5.55 43.63
C ASP A 276 9.03 5.61 45.11
N CYS A 277 10.33 5.82 45.37
CA CYS A 277 10.91 5.84 46.72
C CYS A 277 11.60 7.16 47.13
N GLY A 278 11.45 8.25 46.37
CA GLY A 278 11.77 9.62 46.81
C GLY A 278 13.26 9.95 47.01
N SER A 279 14.18 9.01 46.75
CA SER A 279 15.61 9.17 47.06
C SER A 279 16.39 9.93 45.99
N GLY A 280 15.85 10.03 44.76
CA GLY A 280 16.51 10.65 43.62
C GLY A 280 17.79 9.94 43.16
N ARG A 281 18.08 8.74 43.68
CA ARG A 281 19.30 7.98 43.37
C ARG A 281 19.21 7.38 41.97
N ILE A 282 20.27 7.52 41.18
CA ILE A 282 20.36 6.97 39.83
C ILE A 282 21.61 6.10 39.73
N THR A 283 21.41 4.79 39.57
CA THR A 283 22.50 3.81 39.39
C THR A 283 22.48 3.27 37.97
N ILE A 284 23.66 3.16 37.37
CA ILE A 284 23.87 2.64 36.01
C ILE A 284 24.91 1.52 36.09
N ASN A 285 24.50 0.29 35.77
CA ASN A 285 25.35 -0.91 35.85
C ASN A 285 26.05 -1.06 37.22
N GLY A 286 25.37 -0.70 38.32
CA GLY A 286 25.91 -0.76 39.68
C GLY A 286 26.82 0.40 40.08
N ALA A 287 27.11 1.35 39.18
CA ALA A 287 27.85 2.58 39.47
C ALA A 287 26.92 3.79 39.53
N ASP A 288 27.33 4.85 40.21
CA ASP A 288 26.58 6.11 40.23
C ASP A 288 26.62 6.82 38.87
N TYR A 289 25.52 7.47 38.48
CA TYR A 289 25.38 8.08 37.16
C TYR A 289 26.41 9.19 36.87
N LEU A 290 26.88 9.90 37.90
CA LEU A 290 27.94 10.91 37.76
C LEU A 290 29.27 10.29 37.32
N HIS A 291 29.59 9.12 37.86
CA HIS A 291 30.82 8.39 37.53
C HIS A 291 30.71 7.70 36.17
N TYR A 292 29.54 7.15 35.85
CA TYR A 292 29.30 6.49 34.56
C TYR A 292 29.27 7.48 33.38
N PHE A 293 28.63 8.64 33.57
CA PHE A 293 28.56 9.72 32.57
C PHE A 293 29.32 10.97 33.05
N PRO A 294 30.65 11.05 32.83
CA PRO A 294 31.42 12.23 33.21
C PRO A 294 30.98 13.48 32.44
N ILE A 295 30.52 13.30 31.20
CA ILE A 295 30.15 14.40 30.30
C ILE A 295 28.76 14.92 30.65
N LEU A 296 28.63 16.24 30.79
CA LEU A 296 27.37 16.91 31.15
C LEU A 296 26.24 16.59 30.16
N GLN A 297 26.52 16.61 28.86
CA GLN A 297 25.53 16.33 27.81
C GLN A 297 24.79 14.99 28.01
N ASP A 298 25.48 13.95 28.45
CA ASP A 298 24.87 12.63 28.65
C ASP A 298 24.00 12.61 29.92
N ARG A 299 24.40 13.36 30.95
CA ARG A 299 23.61 13.56 32.18
C ARG A 299 22.34 14.36 31.89
N GLU A 300 22.41 15.42 31.09
CA GLU A 300 21.25 16.19 30.65
C GLU A 300 20.23 15.32 29.90
N GLN A 301 20.68 14.42 29.02
CA GLN A 301 19.78 13.51 28.32
C GLN A 301 19.04 12.57 29.29
N LEU A 302 19.70 12.09 30.33
CA LEU A 302 19.09 11.23 31.34
C LEU A 302 18.09 11.99 32.22
N MET A 303 18.40 13.24 32.58
CA MET A 303 17.56 14.09 33.43
C MET A 303 16.37 14.70 32.69
N PHE A 304 16.47 14.92 31.38
CA PHE A 304 15.45 15.58 30.57
C PHE A 304 14.00 15.07 30.78
N PRO A 305 13.69 13.76 30.77
CA PRO A 305 12.32 13.29 30.98
C PRO A 305 11.78 13.57 32.40
N LEU A 306 12.64 13.49 33.42
CA LEU A 306 12.26 13.82 34.81
C LEU A 306 12.04 15.31 34.98
N GLN A 307 12.90 16.14 34.39
CA GLN A 307 12.80 17.58 34.40
C GLN A 307 11.57 18.08 33.64
N PHE A 308 11.28 17.50 32.47
CA PHE A 308 10.14 17.87 31.64
C PHE A 308 8.81 17.68 32.38
N MET A 309 8.71 16.65 33.21
CA MET A 309 7.53 16.36 34.03
C MET A 309 7.56 16.98 35.43
N GLY A 310 8.60 17.74 35.78
CA GLY A 310 8.73 18.34 37.12
C GLY A 310 8.88 17.32 38.26
N MET A 311 9.36 16.11 37.98
CA MET A 311 9.50 14.99 38.94
C MET A 311 10.96 14.67 39.29
N LEU A 312 11.82 15.68 39.27
CA LEU A 312 13.22 15.51 39.70
C LEU A 312 13.29 15.11 41.18
N GLY A 313 14.09 14.09 41.49
CA GLY A 313 14.29 13.60 42.86
C GLY A 313 13.20 12.68 43.41
N ARG A 314 12.05 12.54 42.73
CA ARG A 314 10.95 11.68 43.19
C ARG A 314 11.24 10.19 43.06
N PHE A 315 11.95 9.80 42.00
CA PHE A 315 12.14 8.39 41.66
C PHE A 315 13.56 7.92 41.90
N GLU A 316 13.70 6.64 42.21
CA GLU A 316 14.98 5.93 42.17
C GLU A 316 15.06 5.13 40.87
N LEU A 317 16.20 5.24 40.20
CA LEU A 317 16.43 4.67 38.88
C LEU A 317 17.53 3.63 38.98
N GLU A 318 17.19 2.38 38.73
CA GLU A 318 18.14 1.28 38.58
C GLU A 318 18.23 0.92 37.10
N CYS A 319 19.35 1.29 36.49
CA CYS A 319 19.54 1.22 35.04
C CYS A 319 20.58 0.17 34.68
N THR A 320 20.26 -0.66 33.69
CA THR A 320 21.21 -1.55 33.01
C THR A 320 21.34 -1.14 31.56
N VAL A 321 22.57 -0.97 31.08
CA VAL A 321 22.84 -0.56 29.70
C VAL A 321 24.02 -1.32 29.10
N SER A 322 23.86 -1.78 27.87
CA SER A 322 24.88 -2.54 27.14
C SER A 322 24.98 -2.11 25.68
N GLY A 323 26.19 -2.26 25.13
CA GLY A 323 26.50 -1.97 23.73
C GLY A 323 26.58 -0.47 23.36
N GLY A 324 27.03 -0.22 22.13
CA GLY A 324 27.19 1.12 21.55
C GLY A 324 28.27 1.97 22.23
N GLY A 325 28.05 3.27 22.33
CA GLY A 325 28.97 4.22 22.98
C GLY A 325 28.23 5.19 23.89
N ARG A 326 28.98 6.02 24.62
CA ARG A 326 28.50 6.90 25.69
C ARG A 326 27.17 7.63 25.39
N SER A 327 27.12 8.43 24.32
CA SER A 327 25.92 9.20 24.00
C SER A 327 24.78 8.38 23.38
N SER A 328 25.06 7.19 22.83
CA SER A 328 23.97 6.28 22.43
C SER A 328 23.37 5.60 23.64
N GLN A 329 24.17 5.25 24.65
CA GLN A 329 23.70 4.71 25.92
C GLN A 329 22.82 5.72 26.66
N ALA A 330 23.27 6.97 26.80
CA ALA A 330 22.48 8.04 27.42
C ALA A 330 21.12 8.25 26.75
N GLY A 331 21.08 8.23 25.40
CA GLY A 331 19.81 8.35 24.68
C GLY A 331 18.93 7.10 24.74
N ALA A 332 19.50 5.90 24.88
CA ALA A 332 18.73 4.68 25.11
C ALA A 332 18.08 4.73 26.49
N LEU A 333 18.84 5.11 27.52
CA LEU A 333 18.34 5.31 28.88
C LEU A 333 17.25 6.37 28.94
N ARG A 334 17.44 7.51 28.27
CA ARG A 334 16.40 8.55 28.16
C ARG A 334 15.06 7.97 27.69
N LEU A 335 15.07 7.13 26.65
CA LEU A 335 13.86 6.49 26.14
C LEU A 335 13.27 5.48 27.14
N ALA A 336 14.12 4.68 27.77
CA ALA A 336 13.69 3.71 28.80
C ALA A 336 13.04 4.41 29.99
N VAL A 337 13.69 5.44 30.56
CA VAL A 337 13.17 6.27 31.64
C VAL A 337 11.84 6.91 31.23
N SER A 338 11.77 7.49 30.02
CA SER A 338 10.54 8.12 29.52
C SER A 338 9.36 7.14 29.44
N ARG A 339 9.62 5.87 29.07
CA ARG A 339 8.61 4.82 29.00
C ARG A 339 8.21 4.28 30.37
N ALA A 340 9.16 4.14 31.29
CA ALA A 340 8.89 3.74 32.66
C ALA A 340 8.00 4.78 33.38
N LEU A 341 8.29 6.07 33.18
CA LEU A 341 7.51 7.17 33.76
C LEU A 341 6.02 7.15 33.38
N LEU A 342 5.65 6.55 32.25
CA LEU A 342 4.26 6.51 31.78
C LEU A 342 3.29 5.88 32.79
N SER A 343 3.74 4.91 33.59
CA SER A 343 2.91 4.24 34.60
C SER A 343 2.48 5.16 35.74
N PHE A 344 3.18 6.28 35.93
CA PHE A 344 2.94 7.24 37.01
C PHE A 344 2.25 8.53 36.53
N LEU A 345 1.92 8.62 35.23
CA LEU A 345 1.42 9.83 34.58
C LEU A 345 -0.04 9.72 34.16
N SER A 346 -0.70 10.87 34.04
CA SER A 346 -2.04 10.97 33.45
C SER A 346 -2.00 10.89 31.92
N GLU A 347 -3.10 10.50 31.27
CA GLU A 347 -3.17 10.39 29.80
C GLU A 347 -2.77 11.70 29.07
N ARG A 348 -3.04 12.87 29.66
CA ARG A 348 -2.68 14.17 29.08
C ARG A 348 -1.17 14.40 29.06
N GLU A 349 -0.49 14.03 30.14
CA GLU A 349 0.96 14.15 30.29
C GLU A 349 1.71 13.15 29.40
N VAL A 350 1.14 11.96 29.21
CA VAL A 350 1.66 11.00 28.23
C VAL A 350 1.67 11.60 26.82
N GLU A 351 0.60 12.31 26.45
CA GLU A 351 0.49 12.97 25.16
C GLU A 351 1.48 14.14 25.01
N THR A 352 1.73 14.92 26.07
CA THR A 352 2.76 15.98 26.03
C THR A 352 4.18 15.39 25.88
N MET A 353 4.50 14.29 26.55
CA MET A 353 5.78 13.59 26.36
C MET A 353 5.91 13.01 24.94
N ARG A 354 4.81 12.50 24.37
CA ARG A 354 4.78 12.02 22.98
C ARG A 354 5.11 13.15 22.01
N GLN A 355 4.48 14.31 22.18
CA GLN A 355 4.70 15.50 21.35
C GLN A 355 6.12 16.06 21.51
N ALA A 356 6.70 15.98 22.71
CA ALA A 356 8.09 16.35 22.98
C ALA A 356 9.13 15.37 22.38
N GLY A 357 8.69 14.24 21.81
CA GLY A 357 9.57 13.25 21.17
C GLY A 357 10.35 12.37 22.17
N LEU A 358 9.89 12.27 23.42
CA LEU A 358 10.51 11.45 24.46
C LEU A 358 10.20 9.95 24.30
N LEU A 359 9.03 9.63 23.75
CA LEU A 359 8.53 8.25 23.60
C LEU A 359 8.88 7.62 22.24
N THR A 360 9.33 8.43 21.29
CA THR A 360 9.66 8.00 19.93
C THR A 360 11.08 7.44 19.86
N PRO A 361 11.29 6.18 19.45
CA PRO A 361 12.62 5.65 19.22
C PRO A 361 13.30 6.36 18.05
N ASP A 362 14.57 6.75 18.20
CA ASP A 362 15.34 7.42 17.13
C ASP A 362 15.73 6.40 16.04
N PRO A 363 15.17 6.46 14.82
CA PRO A 363 15.44 5.47 13.77
C PRO A 363 16.79 5.67 13.09
N ARG A 364 17.55 6.73 13.43
CA ARG A 364 18.82 7.05 12.76
C ARG A 364 19.91 6.06 13.17
N VAL A 365 20.28 5.20 12.22
CA VAL A 365 21.35 4.20 12.36
C VAL A 365 22.45 4.47 11.33
N ARG A 366 23.69 4.02 11.61
CA ARG A 366 24.80 4.13 10.66
C ARG A 366 24.45 3.40 9.37
N GLU A 367 24.38 4.14 8.27
CA GLU A 367 24.20 3.54 6.95
C GLU A 367 25.41 2.71 6.54
N ARG A 368 25.17 1.59 5.84
CA ARG A 368 26.24 0.78 5.26
C ARG A 368 27.03 1.54 4.18
N LYS A 369 28.32 1.21 4.06
CA LYS A 369 29.16 1.59 2.91
C LYS A 369 28.65 0.88 1.65
N LYS A 370 28.75 1.55 0.49
CA LYS A 370 28.37 0.98 -0.82
C LYS A 370 29.66 0.63 -1.59
N PRO A 371 29.71 -0.49 -2.32
CA PRO A 371 30.84 -0.80 -3.18
C PRO A 371 30.99 0.31 -4.25
N GLY A 372 32.22 0.62 -4.66
CA GLY A 372 32.52 1.73 -5.58
C GLY A 372 32.40 3.13 -4.96
N GLN A 373 32.27 3.25 -3.63
CA GLN A 373 32.23 4.53 -2.92
C GLN A 373 33.22 4.51 -1.74
N GLU A 374 33.74 5.68 -1.35
CA GLU A 374 34.66 5.81 -0.23
C GLU A 374 33.94 5.55 1.11
N GLY A 375 32.72 6.08 1.26
CA GLY A 375 31.89 5.91 2.45
C GLY A 375 30.45 5.51 2.14
N ALA A 376 29.55 5.73 3.10
CA ALA A 376 28.12 5.50 2.89
C ALA A 376 27.52 6.47 1.86
N ARG A 377 28.01 7.71 1.80
CA ARG A 377 27.55 8.73 0.84
C ARG A 377 28.72 9.39 0.09
N LYS A 378 29.88 9.54 0.76
CA LYS A 378 31.12 10.08 0.18
C LYS A 378 31.58 9.23 -1.01
N LYS A 379 31.79 9.89 -2.14
CA LYS A 379 32.32 9.30 -3.38
C LYS A 379 33.82 9.51 -3.43
N PHE A 380 34.53 8.65 -4.16
CA PHE A 380 35.92 8.93 -4.50
C PHE A 380 36.03 10.21 -5.33
N THR A 381 37.18 10.86 -5.28
CA THR A 381 37.47 12.01 -6.13
C THR A 381 37.35 11.63 -7.59
N TRP A 382 36.40 12.25 -8.29
CA TRP A 382 36.22 12.06 -9.72
C TRP A 382 37.30 12.82 -10.48
N LYS A 383 38.06 12.12 -11.33
CA LYS A 383 39.02 12.73 -12.26
C LYS A 383 38.37 12.82 -13.63
N LYS A 384 38.30 14.04 -14.18
CA LYS A 384 37.65 14.33 -15.47
C LYS A 384 38.53 14.02 -16.69
N ARG A 385 39.86 14.08 -16.53
CA ARG A 385 40.85 14.12 -17.61
C ARG A 385 41.46 12.77 -17.87
#